data_AF-A0A8R1IBG9-F1
#
_entry.id   AF-A0A8R1IBG9-F1
#
_cell.length_a   1.000
_cell.length_b   1.000
_cell.length_c   1.000
_cell.angle_alpha   90.00
_cell.angle_beta   90.00
_cell.angle_gamma   90.00
#
_symmetry.space_group_name_H-M   'P 1'
#
loop_
_entity.id
_entity.type
_entity.pdbx_description
1 polymer ?
#
loop_
_entity_poly.entity_id
_entity_poly.type
_entity_poly.pdbx_seq_one_letter_code
_entity_poly.pdbx_strand_id
1 'polypeptide(L)'
;MEKGPQDALTLDARYSLSEEKLLRSTFEYKELTVFVSSSDSVYAQSDIPVRVLDCDTITQVKEKCLDVKYRGYRFADRPGANDLELEWKTGLNGKMALQDIDSSSRTEGGNWKRLNTLAHYNVPNGAILTLTSKSNSLYNL
;
A
#
# COMPACT_ATOMS: atom_id res chain seq x y z
N MET A 1 3.60 11.70 14.18
CA MET A 1 4.52 10.58 14.46
C MET A 1 5.16 10.20 13.14
N GLU A 2 6.46 10.40 12.99
CA GLU A 2 7.20 9.84 11.85
C GLU A 2 7.19 8.32 12.00
N LYS A 3 6.51 7.63 11.09
CA LYS A 3 6.49 6.16 11.07
C LYS A 3 7.64 5.72 10.17
N GLY A 4 8.65 5.07 10.76
CA GLY A 4 9.72 4.41 10.03
C GLY A 4 9.27 3.06 9.46
N PRO A 5 10.18 2.31 8.82
CA PRO A 5 9.84 1.02 8.23
C PRO A 5 9.37 0.01 9.30
N GLN A 6 8.44 -0.85 8.88
CA GLN A 6 7.93 -1.97 9.65
C GLN A 6 7.91 -3.22 8.76
N ASP A 7 8.44 -4.33 9.27
CA ASP A 7 8.36 -5.61 8.59
C ASP A 7 6.92 -6.14 8.58
N ALA A 8 6.42 -6.54 7.40
CA ALA A 8 5.03 -6.96 7.25
C ALA A 8 4.73 -8.34 7.85
N LEU A 9 5.74 -9.18 8.08
CA LEU A 9 5.58 -10.55 8.58
C LEU A 9 5.81 -10.63 10.09
N THR A 10 6.89 -10.03 10.60
CA THR A 10 7.23 -10.06 12.04
C THR A 10 6.59 -8.94 12.84
N LEU A 11 6.16 -7.88 12.13
CA LEU A 11 5.65 -6.62 12.67
C LEU A 11 6.68 -5.80 13.43
N ASP A 12 7.97 -6.14 13.33
CA ASP A 12 9.06 -5.38 13.95
C ASP A 12 9.20 -4.01 13.26
N ALA A 13 9.36 -2.96 14.05
CA ALA A 13 9.35 -1.59 13.58
C ALA A 13 10.63 -0.85 13.96
N ARG A 14 11.08 0.07 13.08
CA ARG A 14 12.27 0.90 13.32
C ARG A 14 12.17 1.76 14.58
N TYR A 15 10.96 2.24 14.88
CA TYR A 15 10.68 3.11 16.04
C TYR A 15 9.76 2.41 17.06
N SER A 16 10.01 1.12 17.31
CA SER A 16 9.30 0.37 18.35
C SER A 16 9.70 0.86 19.75
N LEU A 17 8.72 0.92 20.65
CA LEU A 17 8.96 1.13 22.10
C LEU A 17 9.29 -0.17 22.84
N SER A 18 9.03 -1.32 22.22
CA SER A 18 9.43 -2.64 22.72
C SER A 18 10.73 -3.05 22.05
N GLU A 19 11.73 -3.41 22.87
CA GLU A 19 13.04 -3.90 22.41
C GLU A 19 12.93 -5.18 21.58
N GLU A 20 11.99 -6.06 21.95
CA GLU A 20 11.74 -7.32 21.25
C GLU A 20 11.13 -7.11 19.86
N LYS A 21 10.46 -5.97 19.64
CA LYS A 21 9.84 -5.59 18.37
C LYS A 21 10.64 -4.55 17.60
N LEU A 22 11.90 -4.34 17.97
CA LEU A 22 12.78 -3.39 17.29
C LEU A 22 13.33 -4.00 16.01
N LEU A 23 13.08 -3.35 14.87
CA LEU A 23 13.65 -3.76 13.59
C LEU A 23 15.16 -3.45 13.54
N ARG A 24 15.98 -4.50 13.70
CA ARG A 24 17.45 -4.40 13.77
C ARG A 24 18.11 -4.26 12.40
N SER A 25 17.42 -4.61 11.31
CA SER A 25 17.97 -4.49 9.96
C SER A 25 18.24 -3.02 9.60
N THR A 26 19.36 -2.75 8.95
CA THR A 26 19.71 -1.42 8.43
C THR A 26 19.63 -1.41 6.92
N PHE A 27 18.76 -0.57 6.37
CA PHE A 27 18.66 -0.31 4.94
C PHE A 27 18.17 1.13 4.71
N GLU A 28 18.44 1.66 3.53
CA GLU A 28 17.95 2.97 3.09
C GLU A 28 16.50 2.85 2.62
N TYR A 29 15.68 3.83 3.00
CA TYR A 29 14.31 3.97 2.54
C TYR A 29 14.02 5.44 2.26
N LYS A 30 13.04 5.69 1.41
CA LYS A 30 12.59 7.03 1.02
C LYS A 30 11.15 7.23 1.44
N GLU A 31 10.86 8.39 2.00
CA GLU A 31 9.49 8.82 2.18
C GLU A 31 8.93 9.29 0.83
N LEU A 32 7.72 8.83 0.51
CA LEU A 32 6.97 9.23 -0.67
C LEU A 32 5.62 9.81 -0.23
N THR A 33 5.12 10.78 -0.98
CA THR A 33 3.73 11.23 -0.93
C THR A 33 3.01 10.71 -2.16
N VAL A 34 2.05 9.82 -1.96
CA VAL A 34 1.16 9.32 -3.02
C VAL A 34 -0.21 9.96 -2.90
N PHE A 35 -0.97 10.02 -3.99
CA PHE A 35 -2.28 10.66 -4.05
C PHE A 35 -3.36 9.62 -4.30
N VAL A 36 -4.27 9.43 -3.34
CA VAL A 36 -5.37 8.47 -3.48
C VAL A 36 -6.54 9.16 -4.16
N SER A 37 -6.95 8.63 -5.30
CA SER A 37 -8.04 9.17 -6.09
C SER A 37 -9.40 8.86 -5.46
N SER A 38 -10.26 9.89 -5.40
CA SER A 38 -11.64 9.73 -4.96
C SER A 38 -12.49 9.22 -6.12
N SER A 39 -13.06 8.03 -5.95
CA SER A 39 -13.96 7.40 -6.94
C SER A 39 -15.38 7.97 -6.91
N ASP A 40 -15.71 8.83 -5.94
CA ASP A 40 -17.07 9.35 -5.75
C ASP A 40 -17.33 10.50 -6.73
N SER A 41 -17.86 10.14 -7.88
CA SER A 41 -18.06 10.96 -9.08
C SER A 41 -19.14 12.04 -8.98
N VAL A 42 -19.56 12.45 -7.78
CA VAL A 42 -20.63 13.46 -7.60
C VAL A 42 -20.09 14.81 -7.16
N TYR A 43 -18.93 14.85 -6.51
CA TYR A 43 -18.23 16.08 -6.15
C TYR A 43 -16.77 15.92 -6.53
N ALA A 44 -16.22 16.89 -7.26
CA ALA A 44 -14.80 16.93 -7.64
C ALA A 44 -13.91 17.05 -6.39
N GLN A 45 -13.76 15.96 -5.65
CA GLN A 45 -12.81 15.87 -4.55
C GLN A 45 -11.42 15.70 -5.14
N SER A 46 -10.53 16.61 -4.76
CA SER A 46 -9.10 16.51 -5.07
C SER A 46 -8.52 15.20 -4.53
N ASP A 47 -7.56 14.63 -5.24
CA ASP A 47 -6.86 13.44 -4.76
C ASP A 47 -6.22 13.69 -3.38
N ILE A 48 -6.29 12.69 -2.50
CA ILE A 48 -5.92 12.82 -1.08
C ILE A 48 -4.44 12.44 -0.90
N PRO A 49 -3.58 13.32 -0.36
CA PRO A 49 -2.18 12.99 -0.14
C PRO A 49 -2.01 12.01 1.04
N VAL A 50 -1.19 10.98 0.84
CA VAL A 50 -0.86 9.95 1.82
C VAL A 50 0.65 9.78 1.86
N ARG A 51 1.23 9.90 3.07
CA ARG A 51 2.65 9.64 3.32
C ARG A 51 2.87 8.14 3.48
N VAL A 52 3.78 7.59 2.68
CA VAL A 52 4.19 6.18 2.63
C VAL A 52 5.71 6.09 2.54
N LEU A 53 6.26 4.90 2.69
CA LEU A 53 7.67 4.62 2.45
C LEU A 53 7.81 3.75 1.20
N ASP A 54 8.88 3.93 0.44
CA ASP A 54 9.17 3.11 -0.73
C ASP A 54 9.33 1.60 -0.41
N CYS A 55 9.70 1.30 0.84
CA CYS A 55 9.82 -0.06 1.37
C CYS A 55 8.51 -0.63 1.94
N ASP A 56 7.40 0.12 1.98
CA ASP A 56 6.11 -0.43 2.39
C ASP A 56 5.66 -1.50 1.39
N THR A 57 5.15 -2.62 1.91
CA THR A 57 4.42 -3.62 1.11
C THR A 57 3.12 -3.03 0.56
N ILE A 58 2.57 -3.65 -0.49
CA ILE A 58 1.34 -3.16 -1.11
C ILE A 58 0.17 -3.18 -0.13
N THR A 59 0.07 -4.19 0.75
CA THR A 59 -0.96 -4.20 1.80
C THR A 59 -0.76 -3.09 2.83
N GLN A 60 0.46 -2.81 3.28
CA GLN A 60 0.74 -1.67 4.17
C GLN A 60 0.38 -0.32 3.51
N VAL A 61 0.63 -0.17 2.20
CA VAL A 61 0.20 1.03 1.47
C VAL A 61 -1.33 1.14 1.44
N LYS A 62 -2.06 0.05 1.17
CA LYS A 62 -3.53 0.05 1.23
C LYS A 62 -4.04 0.48 2.60
N GLU A 63 -3.48 -0.07 3.68
CA GLU A 63 -3.84 0.29 5.06
C GLU A 63 -3.61 1.78 5.35
N LYS A 64 -2.44 2.33 4.97
CA LYS A 64 -2.15 3.76 5.14
C LYS A 64 -3.12 4.64 4.33
N CYS A 65 -3.45 4.24 3.11
CA CYS A 65 -4.43 4.93 2.28
C CYS A 65 -5.84 4.90 2.90
N LEU A 66 -6.24 3.76 3.47
CA LEU A 66 -7.52 3.61 4.16
C LEU A 66 -7.59 4.44 5.45
N ASP A 67 -6.52 4.49 6.22
CA ASP A 67 -6.44 5.30 7.44
C ASP A 67 -6.65 6.79 7.17
N VAL A 68 -6.16 7.28 6.04
CA VAL A 68 -6.35 8.67 5.62
C VAL A 68 -7.73 8.88 5.00
N LYS A 69 -8.12 8.05 4.01
CA LYS A 69 -9.39 8.18 3.29
C LYS A 69 -10.61 8.02 4.21
N TYR A 70 -10.53 7.13 5.19
CA TYR A 70 -11.62 6.81 6.11
C TYR A 70 -11.38 7.27 7.54
N ARG A 71 -10.50 8.26 7.77
CA ARG A 71 -10.15 8.76 9.11
C ARG A 71 -11.37 9.07 9.99
N GLY A 72 -12.45 9.60 9.41
CA GLY A 72 -13.69 9.96 10.11
C GLY A 72 -14.71 8.83 10.30
N TYR A 73 -14.47 7.65 9.73
CA TYR A 73 -15.41 6.52 9.79
C TYR A 73 -15.04 5.58 10.94
N ARG A 74 -16.03 4.87 11.49
CA ARG A 74 -15.79 3.81 12.50
C ARG A 74 -14.99 2.69 11.85
N PHE A 75 -14.07 2.08 12.59
CA PHE A 75 -13.20 1.03 12.05
C PHE A 75 -13.99 -0.14 11.44
N ALA A 76 -15.10 -0.55 12.07
CA ALA A 76 -15.95 -1.65 11.60
C ALA A 76 -16.68 -1.37 10.27
N ASP A 77 -16.83 -0.08 9.90
CA ASP A 77 -17.53 0.33 8.67
C ASP A 77 -16.54 0.55 7.51
N ARG A 78 -15.24 0.36 7.73
CA ARG A 78 -14.20 0.55 6.71
C ARG A 78 -13.99 -0.75 5.92
N PRO A 79 -13.72 -0.67 4.61
CA PRO A 79 -13.32 -1.85 3.84
C PRO A 79 -11.97 -2.39 4.34
N GLY A 80 -11.78 -3.70 4.33
CA GLY A 80 -10.51 -4.33 4.64
C GLY A 80 -9.49 -4.14 3.51
N ALA A 81 -8.20 -3.98 3.84
CA ALA A 81 -7.15 -3.86 2.83
C ALA A 81 -7.09 -5.08 1.88
N ASN A 82 -7.47 -6.26 2.36
CA ASN A 82 -7.51 -7.49 1.58
C ASN A 82 -8.66 -7.54 0.56
N ASP A 83 -9.71 -6.76 0.78
CA ASP A 83 -10.89 -6.69 -0.10
C ASP A 83 -10.72 -5.66 -1.22
N LEU A 84 -9.57 -4.98 -1.25
CA LEU A 84 -9.27 -3.92 -2.20
C LEU A 84 -8.10 -4.29 -3.11
N GLU A 85 -8.20 -3.79 -4.33
CA GLU A 85 -7.11 -3.72 -5.30
C GLU A 85 -6.52 -2.32 -5.26
N LEU A 86 -5.19 -2.24 -5.43
CA LEU A 86 -4.47 -0.98 -5.54
C LEU A 86 -3.98 -0.84 -6.97
N GLU A 87 -4.42 0.20 -7.66
CA GLU A 87 -3.98 0.51 -9.02
C GLU A 87 -3.16 1.80 -9.03
N TRP A 88 -2.01 1.80 -9.69
CA TRP A 88 -1.26 3.02 -9.99
C TRP A 88 -1.62 3.55 -11.38
N LYS A 89 -2.03 4.82 -11.47
CA LYS A 89 -2.21 5.55 -12.75
C LYS A 89 -0.84 5.98 -13.28
N THR A 90 -0.28 5.21 -14.20
CA THR A 90 1.06 5.40 -14.80
C THR A 90 1.08 6.43 -15.94
N GLY A 91 0.02 7.24 -16.08
CA GLY A 91 -0.13 8.21 -17.17
C GLY A 91 -0.39 7.52 -18.50
N LEU A 92 0.54 7.66 -19.46
CA LEU A 92 0.39 7.15 -20.84
C LEU A 92 0.21 5.62 -20.91
N ASN A 93 0.73 4.89 -19.94
CA ASN A 93 0.66 3.43 -19.88
C ASN A 93 -0.63 2.92 -19.20
N GLY A 94 -1.58 3.81 -18.90
CA GLY A 94 -2.84 3.46 -18.26
C GLY A 94 -2.68 3.16 -16.78
N LYS A 95 -3.34 2.09 -16.32
CA LYS A 95 -3.33 1.65 -14.92
C LYS A 95 -2.50 0.37 -14.76
N MET A 96 -1.75 0.28 -13.67
CA MET A 96 -1.03 -0.93 -13.28
C MET A 96 -1.53 -1.41 -11.91
N ALA A 97 -1.99 -2.65 -11.84
CA ALA A 97 -2.37 -3.29 -10.59
C ALA A 97 -1.11 -3.61 -9.77
N LEU A 98 -1.12 -3.25 -8.49
CA LEU A 98 -0.06 -3.52 -7.53
C LEU A 98 -0.55 -4.60 -6.56
N GLN A 99 0.28 -5.60 -6.31
CA GLN A 99 -0.04 -6.72 -5.41
C GLN A 99 1.19 -7.13 -4.61
N ASP A 100 0.99 -7.64 -3.39
CA ASP A 100 2.12 -8.11 -2.57
C ASP A 100 2.88 -9.27 -3.24
N ILE A 101 2.19 -10.12 -4.00
CA ILE A 101 2.79 -11.19 -4.80
C ILE A 101 2.12 -11.20 -6.19
N ASP A 102 2.93 -11.17 -7.24
CA ASP A 102 2.49 -11.32 -8.63
C ASP A 102 3.57 -12.02 -9.48
N SER A 103 3.41 -12.02 -10.80
CA SER A 103 4.36 -12.61 -11.75
C SER A 103 5.71 -11.90 -11.81
N SER A 104 5.80 -10.67 -11.30
CA SER A 104 7.04 -9.90 -11.22
C SER A 104 7.80 -10.10 -9.90
N SER A 105 7.20 -10.77 -8.91
CA SER A 105 7.78 -10.94 -7.59
C SER A 105 9.13 -11.66 -7.61
N ARG A 106 10.09 -11.08 -6.90
CA ARG A 106 11.44 -11.63 -6.79
C ARG A 106 11.39 -12.92 -5.96
N THR A 107 12.01 -13.97 -6.51
CA THR A 107 12.22 -15.23 -5.80
C THR A 107 13.68 -15.29 -5.34
N GLU A 108 13.87 -15.56 -4.06
CA GLU A 108 15.18 -15.68 -3.41
C GLU A 108 15.53 -17.17 -3.21
N GLY A 109 16.75 -17.44 -2.74
CA GLY A 109 17.25 -18.81 -2.57
C GLY A 109 16.33 -19.64 -1.66
N GLY A 110 16.00 -20.86 -2.08
CA GLY A 110 15.07 -21.74 -1.34
C GLY A 110 13.59 -21.54 -1.67
N ASN A 111 13.27 -20.94 -2.83
CA ASN A 111 11.89 -20.68 -3.30
C ASN A 111 11.10 -19.69 -2.43
N TRP A 112 11.78 -18.88 -1.63
CA TRP A 112 11.15 -17.81 -0.88
C TRP A 112 10.75 -16.68 -1.82
N LYS A 113 9.50 -16.21 -1.72
CA LYS A 113 9.04 -15.05 -2.47
C LYS A 113 9.08 -13.82 -1.59
N ARG A 114 9.73 -12.76 -2.09
CA ARG A 114 9.74 -11.47 -1.43
C ARG A 114 8.45 -10.72 -1.73
N LEU A 115 7.84 -10.13 -0.71
CA LEU A 115 6.67 -9.25 -0.88
C LEU A 115 7.08 -8.01 -1.69
N ASN A 116 6.26 -7.67 -2.67
CA ASN A 116 6.45 -6.49 -3.49
C ASN A 116 6.19 -5.22 -2.67
N THR A 117 6.99 -4.19 -2.93
CA THR A 117 6.90 -2.87 -2.30
C THR A 117 6.72 -1.78 -3.35
N LEU A 118 6.50 -0.53 -2.95
CA LEU A 118 6.49 0.59 -3.91
C LEU A 118 7.82 0.71 -4.69
N ALA A 119 8.94 0.46 -4.02
CA ALA A 119 10.27 0.44 -4.65
C ALA A 119 10.40 -0.70 -5.68
N HIS A 120 9.78 -1.86 -5.45
CA HIS A 120 9.77 -2.95 -6.42
C HIS A 120 9.15 -2.53 -7.76
N TYR A 121 8.04 -1.80 -7.71
CA TYR A 121 7.34 -1.29 -8.89
C TYR A 121 7.89 0.06 -9.41
N ASN A 122 8.93 0.61 -8.77
CA ASN A 122 9.45 1.95 -9.05
C ASN A 122 8.37 3.05 -9.02
N VAL A 123 7.44 2.98 -8.07
CA VAL A 123 6.39 4.00 -7.91
C VAL A 123 7.04 5.33 -7.52
N PRO A 124 6.86 6.40 -8.31
CA PRO A 124 7.48 7.68 -8.03
C PRO A 124 6.75 8.45 -6.92
N ASN A 125 7.47 9.40 -6.31
CA ASN A 125 6.83 10.41 -5.48
C ASN A 125 5.78 11.20 -6.30
N GLY A 126 4.61 11.46 -5.72
CA GLY A 126 3.49 12.10 -6.39
C GLY A 126 2.63 11.17 -7.24
N ALA A 127 2.85 9.85 -7.21
CA ALA A 127 2.03 8.89 -7.94
C ALA A 127 0.55 8.94 -7.51
N ILE A 128 -0.35 8.81 -8.49
CA ILE A 128 -1.80 8.74 -8.25
C ILE A 128 -2.23 7.27 -8.16
N LEU A 129 -2.78 6.88 -7.03
CA LEU A 129 -3.26 5.53 -6.73
C LEU A 129 -4.79 5.51 -6.68
N THR A 130 -5.39 4.38 -7.04
CA THR A 130 -6.83 4.13 -6.93
C THR A 130 -7.05 2.88 -6.11
N LEU A 131 -7.98 2.95 -5.16
CA LEU A 131 -8.48 1.79 -4.42
C LEU A 131 -9.82 1.38 -5.01
N THR A 132 -9.91 0.16 -5.52
CA THR A 132 -11.15 -0.43 -6.05
C THR A 132 -11.51 -1.66 -5.23
N SER A 133 -12.80 -1.87 -5.00
CA SER A 133 -13.27 -3.13 -4.41
C SER A 133 -12.93 -4.27 -5.35
N LYS A 134 -12.34 -5.35 -4.82
CA LYS A 134 -12.30 -6.62 -5.53
C LYS A 134 -13.75 -7.01 -5.81
N SER A 135 -14.17 -6.97 -7.06
CA SER A 135 -15.43 -7.57 -7.44
C SER A 135 -15.30 -9.06 -7.15
N ASN A 136 -15.91 -9.54 -6.06
CA ASN A 136 -16.40 -10.91 -6.09
C ASN A 136 -17.35 -10.94 -7.29
N SER A 137 -16.94 -11.58 -8.38
CA SER A 137 -17.83 -11.90 -9.49
C SER A 137 -18.94 -12.81 -8.96
N LEU A 138 -19.92 -12.22 -8.27
CA LEU A 138 -21.24 -12.78 -7.99
C LEU A 138 -22.07 -12.69 -9.27
N TYR A 139 -21.56 -13.26 -10.37
CA TYR A 139 -22.28 -13.51 -11.60
C TYR A 139 -21.71 -14.78 -12.23
N ASN A 140 -21.94 -15.90 -11.56
CA ASN A 140 -21.99 -17.25 -12.14
C ASN A 140 -23.04 -18.02 -11.34
N LEU A 141 -24.31 -17.72 -11.60
CA LEU A 141 -25.48 -18.52 -11.26
C LEU A 141 -26.37 -18.56 -12.50
#